data_AF-A0A849EL80-F1
#
_entry.id   AF-A0A849EL80-F1
#
_cell.length_a   1.000
_cell.length_b   1.000
_cell.length_c   1.000
_cell.angle_alpha   90.00
_cell.angle_beta   90.00
_cell.angle_gamma   90.00
#
_symmetry.space_group_name_H-M   'P 1'
#
loop_
_entity.id
_entity.type
_entity.pdbx_description
1 polymer ?
#
loop_
_entity_poly.entity_id
_entity_poly.type
_entity_poly.pdbx_seq_one_letter_code
_entity_poly.pdbx_strand_id
1 'polypeptide(L)'
;VYGLRLAEPKDGDVTNGYHCWAEFYLPGTGWVMVDPADVRKMMLVHKLKLADAGHWRAFFWGGDDLFRLVLGKNSRGVVLKGAKSPLNYFMYPAVRVDGKMLDAFDPAAFSYKVTFEKDS
;
A
#
# COMPACT_ATOMS: atom_id res chain seq x y z
N VAL A 1 -6.83 1.90 -4.24
CA VAL A 1 -5.95 3.00 -3.79
C VAL A 1 -4.56 2.45 -3.59
N TYR A 2 -3.51 3.20 -3.92
CA TYR A 2 -2.13 2.86 -3.58
C TYR A 2 -1.52 3.98 -2.75
N GLY A 3 -0.66 3.62 -1.81
CA GLY A 3 -0.17 4.56 -0.83
C GLY A 3 0.82 3.97 0.16
N LEU A 4 0.97 4.67 1.28
CA LEU A 4 1.70 4.21 2.45
C LEU A 4 0.72 3.93 3.59
N ARG A 5 0.94 2.85 4.32
CA ARG A 5 0.19 2.48 5.52
C ARG A 5 1.18 2.35 6.68
N LEU A 6 1.12 3.32 7.58
CA LEU A 6 2.00 3.44 8.75
C LEU A 6 1.23 3.07 10.02
N ALA A 7 1.93 2.51 11.00
CA ALA A 7 1.35 2.23 12.31
C ALA A 7 1.06 3.54 13.08
N GLU A 8 1.96 4.52 12.96
CA GLU A 8 1.86 5.85 13.55
C GLU A 8 2.71 6.83 12.71
N PRO A 9 2.35 8.13 12.65
CA PRO A 9 3.16 9.15 12.00
C PRO A 9 4.36 9.51 12.87
N LYS A 10 5.42 8.72 12.78
CA LYS A 10 6.69 8.96 13.47
C LYS A 10 7.83 9.16 12.48
N ASP A 11 8.79 9.98 12.88
CA ASP A 11 10.04 10.13 12.15
C ASP A 11 10.76 8.79 12.01
N GLY A 12 11.42 8.61 10.87
CA GLY A 12 12.28 7.47 10.61
C GLY A 12 11.84 6.60 9.45
N ASP A 13 12.28 5.33 9.48
CA ASP A 13 12.19 4.42 8.35
C ASP A 13 10.75 3.95 8.09
N VAL A 14 10.25 4.27 6.90
CA VAL A 14 8.93 3.86 6.39
C VAL A 14 9.03 3.06 5.08
N THR A 15 10.20 2.50 4.79
CA THR A 15 10.50 1.78 3.53
C THR A 15 9.50 0.66 3.26
N ASN A 16 9.05 -0.04 4.31
CA ASN A 16 8.09 -1.15 4.22
C ASN A 16 6.62 -0.69 4.31
N GLY A 17 6.36 0.61 4.22
CA GLY A 17 5.03 1.20 4.37
C GLY A 17 4.15 1.08 3.13
N TYR A 18 4.73 0.77 1.96
CA TYR A 18 3.97 0.67 0.71
C TYR A 18 2.86 -0.37 0.78
N HIS A 19 1.65 0.06 0.42
CA HIS A 19 0.46 -0.77 0.53
C HIS A 19 -0.64 -0.34 -0.45
N CYS A 20 -1.52 -1.28 -0.79
CA CYS A 20 -2.75 -0.98 -1.51
C CYS A 20 -3.96 -1.47 -0.73
N TRP A 21 -5.05 -0.71 -0.83
CA TRP A 21 -6.35 -1.11 -0.33
C TRP A 21 -7.43 -0.79 -1.37
N ALA A 22 -8.62 -1.36 -1.19
CA ALA A 22 -9.74 -1.12 -2.06
C ALA A 22 -10.73 -0.15 -1.42
N GLU A 23 -11.43 0.59 -2.26
CA GLU A 23 -12.56 1.43 -1.87
C GLU A 23 -13.67 1.19 -2.88
N PHE A 24 -14.90 1.06 -2.42
CA PHE A 24 -16.06 0.90 -3.30
C PHE A 24 -17.28 1.60 -2.71
N TYR A 25 -18.20 2.01 -3.58
CA TYR A 25 -19.45 2.59 -3.14
C TYR A 25 -20.49 1.49 -2.89
N LEU A 26 -21.08 1.50 -1.70
CA LEU A 26 -22.17 0.63 -1.30
C LEU A 26 -23.45 1.47 -1.12
N PRO A 27 -24.51 1.24 -1.92
CA PRO A 27 -25.77 1.96 -1.77
C PRO A 27 -26.32 1.88 -0.34
N GLY A 28 -26.73 3.02 0.22
CA GLY A 28 -27.22 3.12 1.60
C GLY A 28 -26.13 3.24 2.67
N THR A 29 -24.85 3.03 2.34
CA THR A 29 -23.72 3.18 3.27
C THR A 29 -22.72 4.26 2.82
N GLY A 30 -22.52 4.42 1.51
CA GLY A 30 -21.53 5.35 0.96
C GLY A 30 -20.25 4.65 0.52
N TRP A 31 -19.14 5.39 0.49
CA TRP A 31 -17.82 4.82 0.17
C TRP A 31 -17.30 3.99 1.35
N VAL A 32 -16.98 2.73 1.08
CA VAL A 32 -16.44 1.78 2.04
C VAL A 32 -15.01 1.45 1.65
N MET A 33 -14.08 1.68 2.58
CA MET A 33 -12.70 1.21 2.46
C MET A 33 -12.61 -0.24 2.91
N VAL A 34 -11.87 -1.09 2.21
CA VAL A 34 -11.61 -2.47 2.62
C VAL A 34 -10.16 -2.86 2.36
N ASP A 35 -9.61 -3.66 3.27
CA ASP A 35 -8.21 -4.11 3.19
C ASP A 35 -8.07 -5.63 3.39
N PRO A 36 -8.42 -6.43 2.36
CA PRO A 36 -8.30 -7.90 2.45
C PRO A 36 -6.84 -8.36 2.52
N ALA A 37 -5.89 -7.57 2.01
CA ALA A 37 -4.46 -7.89 2.09
C ALA A 37 -3.98 -7.89 3.54
N ASP A 38 -4.41 -6.91 4.32
CA ASP A 38 -4.08 -6.85 5.75
C ASP A 38 -4.81 -7.90 6.59
N VAL A 39 -6.03 -8.29 6.22
CA VAL A 39 -6.66 -9.49 6.83
C VAL A 39 -5.75 -10.70 6.67
N ARG A 40 -5.20 -10.93 5.46
CA ARG A 40 -4.27 -12.05 5.21
C ARG A 40 -2.95 -11.88 5.95
N LYS A 41 -2.44 -10.65 6.07
CA LYS A 41 -1.25 -10.35 6.88
C LYS A 41 -1.47 -10.70 8.35
N MET A 42 -2.61 -10.31 8.94
CA MET A 42 -2.92 -10.64 10.32
C MET A 42 -3.15 -12.14 10.51
N MET A 43 -3.77 -12.81 9.55
CA MET A 43 -3.85 -14.27 9.57
C MET A 43 -2.47 -14.93 9.59
N LEU A 44 -1.52 -14.43 8.79
CA LEU A 44 -0.15 -14.95 8.76
C LEU A 44 0.58 -14.70 10.10
N VAL A 45 0.55 -13.47 10.61
CA VAL A 45 1.23 -13.06 11.85
C VAL A 45 0.69 -13.83 13.05
N HIS A 46 -0.63 -13.97 13.15
CA HIS A 46 -1.29 -14.62 14.28
C HIS A 46 -1.58 -16.12 14.05
N LYS A 47 -1.10 -16.69 12.93
CA LYS A 47 -1.30 -18.11 12.55
C LYS A 47 -2.78 -18.54 12.57
N LEU A 48 -3.66 -17.66 12.10
CA LEU A 48 -5.11 -17.87 12.09
C LEU A 48 -5.56 -18.62 10.84
N LYS A 49 -6.58 -19.47 10.98
CA LYS A 49 -7.32 -19.99 9.84
C LYS A 49 -8.34 -18.95 9.38
N LEU A 50 -8.87 -19.15 8.17
CA LEU A 50 -9.86 -18.24 7.59
C LEU A 50 -11.13 -18.10 8.45
N ALA A 51 -11.52 -19.17 9.14
CA ALA A 51 -12.67 -19.18 10.05
C ALA A 51 -12.46 -18.28 11.27
N ASP A 52 -11.21 -18.12 11.72
CA ASP A 52 -10.86 -17.37 12.93
C ASP A 52 -10.56 -15.88 12.64
N ALA A 53 -10.62 -15.47 11.37
CA ALA A 53 -10.27 -14.12 10.93
C ALA A 53 -11.40 -13.09 11.08
N GLY A 54 -12.52 -13.45 11.74
CA GLY A 54 -13.72 -12.61 11.83
C GLY A 54 -13.45 -11.21 12.40
N HIS A 55 -12.66 -11.14 13.48
CA HIS A 55 -12.26 -9.86 14.07
C HIS A 55 -11.50 -8.97 13.08
N TRP A 56 -10.49 -9.51 12.38
CA TRP A 56 -9.70 -8.75 11.40
C TRP A 56 -10.51 -8.34 10.18
N ARG A 57 -11.44 -9.18 9.71
CA ARG A 57 -12.35 -8.81 8.62
C ARG A 57 -13.22 -7.62 8.99
N ALA A 58 -13.74 -7.60 10.22
CA ALA A 58 -14.53 -6.48 10.72
C ALA A 58 -13.68 -5.22 10.88
N PHE A 59 -12.47 -5.35 11.45
CA PHE A 59 -11.56 -4.22 11.64
C PHE A 59 -11.14 -3.56 10.31
N PHE A 60 -10.80 -4.36 9.29
CA PHE A 60 -10.41 -3.85 7.97
C PHE A 60 -11.59 -3.54 7.05
N TRP A 61 -12.83 -3.59 7.56
CA TRP A 61 -14.03 -3.16 6.86
C TRP A 61 -14.43 -1.76 7.33
N GLY A 62 -14.22 -0.76 6.48
CA GLY A 62 -14.42 0.66 6.82
C GLY A 62 -13.31 1.26 7.68
N GLY A 63 -12.24 0.50 7.98
CA GLY A 63 -11.20 0.88 8.95
C GLY A 63 -10.41 2.13 8.55
N ASP A 64 -10.48 3.13 9.44
CA ASP A 64 -9.82 4.45 9.39
C ASP A 64 -8.75 4.63 10.50
N ASP A 65 -8.61 3.65 11.40
CA ASP A 65 -7.69 3.75 12.56
C ASP A 65 -6.20 3.63 12.18
N LEU A 66 -5.88 3.45 10.89
CA LEU A 66 -4.52 3.35 10.39
C LEU A 66 -4.09 4.66 9.74
N PHE A 67 -2.87 5.10 10.03
CA PHE A 67 -2.30 6.25 9.34
C PHE A 67 -1.97 5.89 7.89
N ARG A 68 -2.82 6.33 6.95
CA ARG A 68 -2.69 6.05 5.52
C ARG A 68 -2.39 7.32 4.73
N LEU A 69 -1.31 7.29 3.96
CA LEU A 69 -1.00 8.31 2.97
C LEU A 69 -1.45 7.83 1.59
N VAL A 70 -2.38 8.57 0.96
CA VAL A 70 -2.82 8.26 -0.41
C VAL A 70 -1.81 8.86 -1.39
N LEU A 71 -1.13 7.99 -2.16
CA LEU A 71 -0.28 8.42 -3.27
C LEU A 71 -1.04 8.44 -4.59
N GLY A 72 -2.11 7.64 -4.72
CA GLY A 72 -3.05 7.75 -5.83
C GLY A 72 -4.27 6.84 -5.71
N LYS A 73 -5.35 7.26 -6.38
CA LYS A 73 -6.63 6.55 -6.46
C LYS A 73 -7.28 6.74 -7.83
N ASN A 74 -8.22 5.87 -8.17
CA ASN A 74 -9.04 5.96 -9.38
C ASN A 74 -8.26 6.05 -10.72
N SER A 75 -7.12 5.36 -10.84
CA SER A 75 -6.36 5.31 -12.08
C SER A 75 -5.99 3.88 -12.49
N ARG A 76 -5.93 3.65 -13.80
CA ARG A 76 -5.33 2.44 -14.38
C ARG A 76 -3.89 2.79 -14.79
N GLY A 77 -3.01 2.74 -13.79
CA GLY A 77 -1.61 3.05 -13.91
C GLY A 77 -1.22 4.47 -13.47
N VAL A 78 0.09 4.69 -13.33
CA VAL A 78 0.68 5.94 -12.84
C VAL A 78 1.53 6.56 -13.93
N VAL A 79 1.25 7.83 -14.24
CA VAL A 79 2.06 8.64 -15.16
C VAL A 79 3.18 9.28 -14.35
N LEU A 80 4.41 8.79 -14.54
CA LEU A 80 5.59 9.35 -13.91
C LEU A 80 6.36 10.22 -14.91
N LYS A 81 6.95 11.31 -14.41
CA LYS A 81 7.88 12.13 -15.20
C LYS A 81 9.04 11.26 -15.68
N GLY A 82 9.26 11.21 -16.99
CA GLY A 82 10.31 10.40 -17.62
C GLY A 82 9.92 8.94 -17.94
N ALA A 83 8.71 8.50 -17.58
CA ALA A 83 8.20 7.21 -18.05
C ALA A 83 7.76 7.30 -19.52
N LYS A 84 8.08 6.27 -20.32
CA LYS A 84 7.67 6.17 -21.74
C LYS A 84 6.18 5.83 -21.91
N SER A 85 5.58 5.25 -20.88
CA SER A 85 4.17 4.85 -20.82
C SER A 85 3.72 4.83 -19.36
N PRO A 86 2.40 4.91 -19.07
CA PRO A 86 1.91 4.73 -17.71
C PRO A 86 2.37 3.38 -17.12
N LEU A 87 2.76 3.39 -15.84
CA LEU A 87 3.12 2.17 -15.12
C LEU A 87 1.86 1.51 -14.56
N ASN A 88 1.53 0.32 -15.04
CA ASN A 88 0.34 -0.41 -14.59
C ASN A 88 0.48 -1.00 -13.18
N TYR A 89 1.72 -1.23 -12.74
CA TYR A 89 2.03 -1.71 -11.40
C TYR A 89 2.97 -0.70 -10.72
N PHE A 90 2.50 -0.10 -9.63
CA PHE A 90 3.25 0.92 -8.88
C PHE A 90 2.98 0.77 -7.38
N MET A 91 3.32 -0.41 -6.85
CA MET A 91 3.33 -0.66 -5.39
C MET A 91 4.65 -0.18 -4.76
N TYR A 92 5.76 -0.38 -5.47
CA TYR A 92 7.11 -0.04 -5.03
C TYR A 92 7.72 1.04 -5.95
N PRO A 93 8.82 1.69 -5.54
CA PRO A 93 9.49 2.66 -6.39
C PRO A 93 9.86 2.08 -7.76
N ALA A 94 9.76 2.92 -8.79
CA ALA A 94 10.07 2.55 -10.17
C ALA A 94 11.36 3.23 -10.61
N VAL A 95 12.39 2.43 -10.92
CA VAL A 95 13.73 2.93 -11.27
C VAL A 95 14.15 2.41 -12.64
N ARG A 96 14.77 3.30 -13.44
CA ARG A 96 15.46 2.94 -14.68
C ARG A 96 16.95 3.27 -14.57
N VAL A 97 17.78 2.32 -14.94
CA VAL A 97 19.24 2.48 -15.09
C VAL A 97 19.59 2.11 -16.52
N ASP A 98 20.28 3.01 -17.23
CA ASP A 98 20.67 2.82 -18.64
C ASP A 98 19.51 2.39 -19.57
N GLY A 99 18.33 2.96 -19.32
CA GLY A 99 17.12 2.66 -20.10
C GLY A 99 16.39 1.36 -19.73
N LYS A 100 16.95 0.54 -18.83
CA LYS A 100 16.33 -0.70 -18.33
C LYS A 100 15.59 -0.46 -17.01
N MET A 101 14.32 -0.87 -16.93
CA MET A 101 13.58 -0.91 -15.67
C MET A 101 14.19 -1.98 -14.76
N LEU A 102 14.47 -1.62 -13.51
CA LEU A 102 14.82 -2.60 -12.48
C LEU A 102 13.57 -3.35 -12.02
N ASP A 103 13.75 -4.61 -11.62
CA ASP A 103 12.69 -5.42 -11.03
C ASP A 103 12.50 -5.02 -9.56
N ALA A 104 11.35 -4.44 -9.24
CA ALA A 104 11.02 -4.02 -7.88
C ALA A 104 10.72 -5.20 -6.92
N PHE A 105 10.67 -6.43 -7.44
CA PHE A 105 10.52 -7.65 -6.65
C PHE A 105 11.85 -8.36 -6.38
N ASP A 106 12.97 -7.85 -6.91
CA ASP A 106 14.31 -8.36 -6.65
C ASP A 106 15.04 -7.43 -5.65
N PRO A 107 14.93 -7.68 -4.34
CA PRO A 107 15.55 -6.83 -3.32
C PRO A 107 17.08 -6.91 -3.32
N ALA A 108 17.68 -7.93 -3.94
CA ALA A 108 19.14 -8.04 -4.06
C ALA A 108 19.67 -7.10 -5.16
N ALA A 109 18.93 -6.97 -6.27
CA ALA A 109 19.29 -6.06 -7.36
C ALA A 109 18.78 -4.63 -7.15
N PHE A 110 17.75 -4.44 -6.32
CA PHE A 110 17.11 -3.13 -6.12
C PHE A 110 16.73 -2.90 -4.64
N SER A 111 17.61 -2.20 -3.92
CA SER A 111 17.35 -1.69 -2.58
C SER A 111 17.05 -0.19 -2.58
N TYR A 112 16.17 0.26 -1.70
CA TYR A 112 15.88 1.67 -1.46
C TYR A 112 15.54 1.89 0.02
N LYS A 113 15.58 3.15 0.47
CA LYS A 113 15.12 3.56 1.80
C LYS A 113 14.18 4.74 1.67
N VAL A 114 13.07 4.70 2.40
CA VAL A 114 12.13 5.82 2.53
C VAL A 114 12.10 6.25 3.99
N THR A 115 12.28 7.54 4.24
CA THR A 115 12.21 8.13 5.57
C THR A 115 11.04 9.10 5.62
N PHE A 116 10.25 9.03 6.68
CA PHE A 116 9.29 10.08 7.03
C PHE A 116 9.98 11.07 7.97
N GLU A 117 9.83 12.36 7.67
CA GLU A 117 10.30 13.47 8.50
C GLU A 117 9.10 14.37 8.76
N LYS A 118 8.75 14.56 10.03
CA LYS A 118 7.69 15.44 10.49
C LYS A 118 8.18 16.88 10.35
N ASP A 119 7.34 17.74 9.77
CA ASP A 119 7.62 19.18 9.76
C ASP A 119 7.75 19.72 11.19
N SER A 120 8.84 20.44 11.42
CA SER A 120 9.21 21.09 12.69
C SER A 120 8.41 22.35 12.97
#